data_AF-A0A0C3F2T4-F1
#
_entry.id   AF-A0A0C3F2T4-F1
#
_cell.length_a   1.000
_cell.length_b   1.000
_cell.length_c   1.000
_cell.angle_alpha   90.00
_cell.angle_beta   90.00
_cell.angle_gamma   90.00
#
_symmetry.space_group_name_H-M   'P 1'
#
loop_
_entity.id
_entity.type
_entity.pdbx_description
1 polymer ?
#
loop_
_entity_poly.entity_id
_entity_poly.type
_entity_poly.pdbx_seq_one_letter_code
_entity_poly.pdbx_strand_id
1 'polypeptide(L)'
;MKLIGTIQAHDSFAYSTDPLTRTICAHDGVLYFCHTSCSLFNGSTVQAYLTTVKTFLDANPNEILTLIFTNPEGQSLPGQWEPAFSNSGIKDMVYVPPHLPMKQSDWPTLREMIDSGKRVV
;
A
#
# COMPACT_ATOMS: atom_id res chain seq x y z
N MET A 1 22.44 -14.72 9.03
CA MET A 1 21.52 -14.74 7.87
C MET A 1 20.21 -15.34 8.34
N LYS A 2 19.28 -14.50 8.82
CA LYS A 2 18.01 -14.96 9.39
C LYS A 2 16.94 -14.65 8.34
N LEU A 3 16.58 -15.66 7.56
CA LEU A 3 15.38 -15.67 6.72
C LEU A 3 14.18 -15.91 7.63
N ILE A 4 13.50 -14.83 8.06
CA ILE A 4 12.19 -14.83 8.74
C ILE A 4 11.57 -13.48 8.40
N GLY A 5 10.40 -13.34 7.79
CA GLY A 5 9.45 -14.28 7.23
C GLY A 5 8.73 -13.61 6.06
N THR A 6 8.04 -14.40 5.27
CA THR A 6 7.10 -13.95 4.25
C THR A 6 6.13 -12.92 4.87
N ILE A 7 6.26 -11.65 4.49
CA ILE A 7 5.09 -10.77 4.49
C ILE A 7 4.17 -11.44 3.48
N GLN A 8 3.09 -12.06 3.92
CA GLN A 8 2.14 -12.66 3.00
C GLN A 8 1.33 -11.56 2.29
N ALA A 9 1.99 -10.71 1.50
CA ALA A 9 1.54 -10.45 0.13
C ALA A 9 1.98 -11.71 -0.60
N HIS A 10 1.07 -12.61 -0.98
CA HIS A 10 1.45 -14.03 -1.08
C HIS A 10 2.64 -14.35 -2.03
N ASP A 11 3.00 -13.43 -2.92
CA ASP A 11 4.37 -13.23 -3.37
C ASP A 11 4.53 -11.74 -3.72
N SER A 12 5.77 -11.27 -3.78
CA SER A 12 6.17 -10.04 -4.46
C SER A 12 5.46 -9.89 -5.83
N PHE A 13 5.60 -8.72 -6.46
CA PHE A 13 5.27 -8.43 -7.87
C PHE A 13 3.98 -7.62 -8.12
N ALA A 14 4.20 -6.31 -8.21
CA ALA A 14 3.84 -5.58 -9.43
C ALA A 14 4.15 -6.46 -10.67
N TYR A 15 3.17 -6.58 -11.57
CA TYR A 15 3.05 -7.54 -12.69
C TYR A 15 2.37 -8.87 -12.38
N SER A 16 1.04 -8.82 -12.26
CA SER A 16 0.20 -9.95 -12.68
C SER A 16 -0.10 -9.79 -14.17
N THR A 17 0.28 -10.78 -14.99
CA THR A 17 -0.10 -10.89 -16.41
C THR A 17 -1.41 -11.63 -16.61
N ASP A 18 -2.23 -11.75 -15.56
CA ASP A 18 -3.54 -12.39 -15.63
C ASP A 18 -4.61 -11.34 -16.02
N PRO A 19 -5.35 -11.53 -17.13
CA PRO A 19 -6.46 -10.66 -17.50
C PRO A 19 -7.64 -10.65 -16.49
N LEU A 20 -7.61 -11.45 -15.41
CA LEU A 20 -8.62 -11.51 -14.33
C LEU A 20 -8.20 -10.77 -13.04
N THR A 21 -7.39 -9.72 -13.19
CA THR A 21 -6.69 -8.93 -12.16
C THR A 21 -7.47 -8.67 -10.86
N ARG A 22 -6.75 -8.71 -9.72
CA ARG A 22 -7.25 -8.40 -8.36
C ARG A 22 -7.81 -6.97 -8.30
N THR A 23 -9.13 -6.85 -8.19
CA THR A 23 -9.86 -5.58 -8.13
C THR A 23 -9.92 -5.08 -6.69
N ILE A 24 -9.70 -3.78 -6.49
CA ILE A 24 -10.05 -3.11 -5.24
C ILE A 24 -11.51 -2.71 -5.35
N CYS A 25 -12.34 -3.35 -4.54
CA CYS A 25 -13.79 -3.17 -4.55
C CYS A 25 -14.28 -2.64 -3.21
N ALA A 26 -15.45 -1.99 -3.18
CA ALA A 26 -16.02 -1.46 -1.95
C ALA A 26 -17.30 -2.18 -1.54
N HIS A 27 -17.38 -2.55 -0.27
CA HIS A 27 -18.58 -3.09 0.36
C HIS A 27 -18.89 -2.29 1.62
N ASP A 28 -20.10 -1.74 1.70
CA ASP A 28 -20.56 -0.88 2.80
C ASP A 28 -19.59 0.27 3.13
N GLY A 29 -18.98 0.86 2.10
CA GLY A 29 -18.02 1.96 2.22
C GLY A 29 -16.59 1.53 2.59
N VAL A 30 -16.32 0.24 2.79
CA VAL A 30 -14.99 -0.29 3.14
C VAL A 30 -14.32 -0.91 1.92
N LEU A 31 -13.03 -0.61 1.72
CA LEU A 31 -12.23 -1.15 0.62
C LEU A 31 -11.68 -2.55 0.94
N TYR A 32 -11.78 -3.46 -0.02
CA TYR A 32 -11.29 -4.84 0.05
C TYR A 32 -10.38 -5.17 -1.13
N PHE A 33 -9.47 -6.13 -0.92
CA PHE A 33 -8.77 -6.81 -2.01
C PHE A 33 -9.60 -8.02 -2.48
N CYS A 34 -10.10 -7.95 -3.70
CA CYS A 34 -11.03 -8.90 -4.28
C CYS A 34 -10.39 -9.57 -5.51
N HIS A 35 -10.70 -10.83 -5.83
CA HIS A 35 -10.27 -11.46 -7.09
C HIS A 35 -11.43 -11.47 -8.08
N THR A 36 -11.55 -10.43 -8.92
CA THR A 36 -12.73 -10.17 -9.77
C THR A 36 -14.02 -9.87 -8.97
N SER A 37 -14.31 -10.62 -7.91
CA SER A 37 -15.35 -10.36 -6.90
C SER A 37 -14.91 -10.89 -5.52
N CYS A 38 -15.46 -10.32 -4.44
CA CYS A 38 -15.25 -10.83 -3.08
C CYS A 38 -15.81 -12.24 -2.86
N SER A 39 -16.82 -12.65 -3.64
CA SER A 39 -17.42 -13.98 -3.54
C SER A 39 -16.48 -15.09 -4.03
N LEU A 40 -15.58 -14.77 -4.97
CA LEU A 40 -14.55 -15.69 -5.43
C LEU A 40 -13.39 -15.73 -4.45
N PHE A 41 -12.92 -14.57 -4.00
CA PHE A 41 -11.90 -14.48 -2.96
C PHE A 41 -11.92 -13.11 -2.27
N ASN A 42 -11.92 -13.13 -0.94
CA ASN A 42 -11.78 -11.94 -0.10
C ASN A 42 -10.40 -11.95 0.57
N GLY A 43 -9.51 -11.10 0.07
CA GLY A 43 -8.13 -10.94 0.53
C GLY A 43 -7.96 -10.00 1.73
N SER A 44 -9.04 -9.74 2.48
CA SER A 44 -9.13 -8.75 3.56
C SER A 44 -9.29 -7.30 3.10
N THR A 45 -9.50 -6.41 4.08
CA THR A 45 -9.63 -4.97 3.83
C THR A 45 -8.29 -4.35 3.48
N VAL A 46 -8.32 -3.26 2.69
CA VAL A 46 -7.12 -2.47 2.39
C VAL A 46 -6.49 -1.95 3.69
N GLN A 47 -7.29 -1.53 4.66
CA GLN A 47 -6.81 -1.10 5.98
C GLN A 47 -6.04 -2.20 6.72
N ALA A 48 -6.52 -3.45 6.73
CA ALA A 48 -5.84 -4.55 7.41
C ALA A 48 -4.48 -4.86 6.76
N TYR A 49 -4.42 -4.81 5.42
CA TYR A 49 -3.15 -4.92 4.71
C TYR A 49 -2.18 -3.79 5.08
N LEU A 50 -2.63 -2.53 5.04
CA LEU A 50 -1.80 -1.38 5.41
C LEU A 50 -1.33 -1.46 6.88
N THR A 51 -2.16 -2.00 7.78
CA THR A 51 -1.78 -2.26 9.18
C THR A 51 -0.65 -3.30 9.28
N THR A 52 -0.73 -4.34 8.45
CA THR A 52 0.32 -5.37 8.34
C THR A 52 1.62 -4.76 7.80
N VAL A 53 1.53 -3.93 6.75
CA VAL A 53 2.68 -3.21 6.19
C VAL A 53 3.31 -2.29 7.23
N LYS A 54 2.50 -1.51 7.97
CA LYS A 54 2.99 -0.65 9.03
C LYS A 54 3.73 -1.46 10.10
N THR A 55 3.15 -2.57 10.55
CA THR A 55 3.77 -3.46 11.55
C THR A 55 5.12 -3.98 11.05
N PHE A 56 5.21 -4.35 9.78
CA PHE A 56 6.48 -4.75 9.16
C PHE A 56 7.48 -3.59 9.16
N LEU A 57 7.09 -2.39 8.75
CA LEU A 57 7.96 -1.22 8.70
C LEU A 57 8.40 -0.75 10.09
N ASP A 58 7.58 -0.91 11.12
CA ASP A 58 7.95 -0.65 12.52
C ASP A 58 9.05 -1.63 12.98
N ALA A 59 8.95 -2.91 12.60
CA ALA A 59 9.95 -3.93 12.92
C ALA A 59 11.23 -3.84 12.07
N ASN A 60 11.17 -3.17 10.91
CA ASN A 60 12.26 -3.07 9.95
C ASN A 60 12.53 -1.58 9.61
N PRO A 61 13.26 -0.84 10.46
CA PRO A 61 13.36 0.62 10.37
C PRO A 61 14.09 1.13 9.13
N ASN A 62 14.89 0.30 8.46
CA ASN A 62 15.66 0.66 7.27
C ASN A 62 14.98 0.26 5.95
N GLU A 63 13.78 -0.32 6.00
CA GLU A 63 13.04 -0.72 4.80
C GLU A 63 12.20 0.44 4.27
N ILE A 64 12.13 0.54 2.94
CA ILE A 64 11.26 1.44 2.19
C ILE A 64 10.40 0.59 1.27
N LEU A 65 9.11 0.90 1.21
CA LEU A 65 8.16 0.20 0.35
C LEU A 65 7.47 1.17 -0.60
N THR A 66 7.30 0.74 -1.85
CA THR A 66 6.48 1.44 -2.84
C THR A 66 5.24 0.60 -3.12
N LEU A 67 4.07 1.20 -2.95
CA LEU A 67 2.77 0.55 -3.12
C LEU A 67 2.06 1.15 -4.33
N ILE A 68 1.80 0.33 -5.34
CA ILE A 68 1.02 0.74 -6.52
C ILE A 68 -0.39 0.20 -6.36
N PHE A 69 -1.34 1.10 -6.13
CA PHE A 69 -2.76 0.77 -6.08
C PHE A 69 -3.48 1.20 -7.36
N THR A 70 -4.30 0.30 -7.90
CA THR A 70 -5.22 0.63 -8.99
C THR A 70 -6.59 1.00 -8.41
N ASN A 71 -7.26 1.97 -9.02
CA ASN A 71 -8.63 2.37 -8.63
C ASN A 71 -9.59 2.33 -9.84
N PRO A 72 -9.78 1.15 -10.46
CA PRO A 72 -10.54 1.03 -11.72
C PRO A 72 -12.03 1.28 -11.54
N GLU A 73 -12.58 1.00 -10.36
CA GLU A 73 -13.99 1.25 -10.03
C GLU A 73 -14.27 2.70 -9.57
N GLY A 74 -13.25 3.56 -9.52
CA GLY A 74 -13.42 4.97 -9.16
C GLY A 74 -13.87 5.19 -7.72
N GLN A 75 -13.45 4.32 -6.79
CA GLN A 75 -13.77 4.46 -5.36
C GLN A 75 -13.27 5.80 -4.83
N SER A 76 -14.06 6.43 -3.96
CA SER A 76 -13.86 7.77 -3.43
C SER A 76 -12.55 7.89 -2.67
N LEU A 77 -11.69 8.82 -3.10
CA LEU A 77 -10.45 9.13 -2.39
C LEU A 77 -10.71 9.63 -0.96
N PRO A 78 -11.52 10.69 -0.72
CA PRO A 78 -11.76 11.16 0.64
C PRO A 78 -12.70 10.25 1.45
N GLY A 79 -13.65 9.57 0.78
CA GLY A 79 -14.68 8.80 1.47
C GLY A 79 -14.27 7.39 1.88
N GLN A 80 -13.29 6.79 1.17
CA GLN A 80 -12.97 5.37 1.31
C GLN A 80 -11.46 5.14 1.43
N TRP A 81 -10.65 5.76 0.56
CA TRP A 81 -9.19 5.59 0.61
C TRP A 81 -8.54 6.29 1.80
N GLU A 82 -8.90 7.56 2.04
CA GLU A 82 -8.33 8.34 3.14
C GLU A 82 -8.54 7.66 4.51
N PRO A 83 -9.75 7.16 4.85
CA PRO A 83 -9.97 6.43 6.10
C PRO A 83 -9.12 5.15 6.20
N ALA A 84 -8.93 4.42 5.10
CA ALA A 84 -8.11 3.20 5.11
C ALA A 84 -6.64 3.49 5.45
N PHE A 85 -6.08 4.60 4.94
CA PHE A 85 -4.72 5.04 5.25
C PHE A 85 -4.61 5.63 6.66
N SER A 86 -5.57 6.44 7.08
CA SER A 86 -5.58 7.05 8.42
C SER A 86 -5.76 6.00 9.51
N ASN A 87 -6.75 5.11 9.39
CA ASN A 87 -7.08 4.12 10.42
C ASN A 87 -6.06 2.97 10.52
N SER A 88 -5.24 2.74 9.49
CA SER A 88 -4.13 1.79 9.58
C SER A 88 -2.89 2.37 10.28
N GLY A 89 -2.85 3.70 10.49
CA GLY A 89 -1.72 4.40 11.07
C GLY A 89 -0.49 4.50 10.16
N ILE A 90 -0.60 4.06 8.90
CA ILE A 90 0.52 4.11 7.94
C ILE A 90 0.73 5.53 7.38
N LYS A 91 -0.29 6.40 7.46
CA LYS A 91 -0.29 7.75 6.88
C LYS A 91 0.93 8.59 7.28
N ASP A 92 1.41 8.46 8.52
CA ASP A 92 2.59 9.20 8.98
C ASP A 92 3.91 8.74 8.33
N MET A 93 3.94 7.54 7.74
CA MET A 93 5.09 7.02 7.00
C MET A 93 5.02 7.31 5.49
N VAL A 94 3.90 7.86 5.00
CA VAL A 94 3.72 8.13 3.56
C VAL A 94 4.48 9.38 3.15
N TYR A 95 5.31 9.25 2.12
CA TYR A 95 5.93 10.37 1.43
C TYR A 95 4.93 10.99 0.46
N VAL A 96 4.63 12.28 0.66
CA VAL A 96 3.80 13.06 -0.25
C VAL A 96 4.72 13.98 -1.05
N PRO A 97 4.78 13.84 -2.39
CA PRO A 97 5.58 14.74 -3.21
C PRO A 97 5.19 16.20 -2.98
N PRO A 98 6.15 17.11 -2.73
CA PRO A 98 5.84 18.51 -2.43
C PRO A 98 5.27 19.28 -3.63
N HIS A 99 5.44 18.75 -4.83
CA HIS A 99 4.95 19.31 -6.09
C HIS A 99 4.87 18.21 -7.16
N LEU A 100 4.12 18.47 -8.23
CA LEU A 100 4.00 17.59 -9.38
C LEU A 100 4.11 18.43 -10.67
N PRO A 101 4.85 17.98 -11.70
CA PRO A 101 5.66 16.76 -11.75
C PRO A 101 6.98 16.89 -10.97
N MET A 102 7.44 15.79 -10.38
CA MET A 102 8.77 15.67 -9.78
C MET A 102 9.80 15.31 -10.85
N LYS A 103 10.96 15.96 -10.87
CA LYS A 103 12.13 15.44 -11.61
C LYS A 103 12.80 14.34 -10.80
N GLN A 104 13.62 13.53 -11.46
CA GLN A 104 14.41 12.50 -10.77
C GLN A 104 15.30 13.09 -9.66
N SER A 105 15.89 14.27 -9.90
CA SER A 105 16.72 14.99 -8.93
C SER A 105 15.95 15.55 -7.73
N ASP A 106 14.62 15.65 -7.82
CA ASP A 106 13.81 16.24 -6.76
C ASP A 106 13.40 15.19 -5.72
N TRP A 107 13.61 13.90 -6.01
CA TRP A 107 13.35 12.82 -5.06
C TRP A 107 14.43 12.77 -3.97
N PRO A 108 14.04 12.57 -2.70
CA PRO A 108 15.01 12.29 -1.65
C PRO A 108 15.75 10.98 -1.92
N THR A 109 16.96 10.87 -1.40
CA THR A 109 17.68 9.61 -1.33
C THR A 109 16.98 8.64 -0.39
N LEU A 110 17.25 7.33 -0.54
CA LEU A 110 16.73 6.31 0.36
C LEU A 110 17.13 6.58 1.83
N ARG A 111 18.33 7.12 2.08
CA ARG A 111 18.78 7.47 3.43
C ARG A 111 17.93 8.60 4.02
N GLU A 112 17.68 9.67 3.27
CA GLU A 112 16.84 10.79 3.72
C GLU A 112 15.38 10.35 3.98
N MET A 113 14.86 9.42 3.19
CA MET A 113 13.54 8.82 3.43
C MET A 113 13.50 7.98 4.73
N ILE A 114 14.54 7.20 5.01
CA ILE A 114 14.67 6.46 6.28
C ILE A 114 14.75 7.42 7.45
N ASP A 115 15.63 8.42 7.38
CA ASP A 115 15.91 9.36 8.47
C ASP A 115 14.69 10.25 8.78
N SER A 116 13.89 10.60 7.77
CA SER A 116 12.63 11.34 7.94
C SER A 116 11.45 10.48 8.41
N GLY A 117 11.58 9.15 8.38
CA GLY A 117 10.50 8.21 8.65
C GLY A 117 9.46 8.09 7.53
N LYS A 118 9.59 8.84 6.43
CA LYS A 118 8.70 8.81 5.25
C LYS A 118 9.13 7.68 4.31
N ARG A 119 8.78 6.45 4.67
CA ARG A 119 9.27 5.20 4.07
C ARG A 119 8.25 4.46 3.19
N VAL A 120 7.11 5.07 2.91
CA VAL A 120 6.09 4.53 2.00
C VAL A 120 5.83 5.50 0.85
N VAL A 121 5.89 5.02 -0.38
CA VAL A 121 5.52 5.76 -1.59
C VAL A 121 4.30 5.15 -2.22
#